data_AF-A0A351EUR4-F1
#
_entry.id   AF-A0A351EUR4-F1
#
_cell.length_a   1.000
_cell.length_b   1.000
_cell.length_c   1.000
_cell.angle_alpha   90.00
_cell.angle_beta   90.00
_cell.angle_gamma   90.00
#
_symmetry.space_group_name_H-M   'P 1'
#
loop_
_entity.id
_entity.type
_entity.pdbx_description
1 polymer ?
#
loop_
_entity_poly.entity_id
_entity_poly.type
_entity_poly.pdbx_seq_one_letter_code
_entity_poly.pdbx_strand_id
1 'polypeptide(L)'
;MVSDVPIIEFEVDGQQVQVPDDGSNLLGTLRDYLDKRSAKDGCSPQGQCGCCTVLIDGQPRVACVTPTRRVKGRSITTLEGFSAEERARWGGAFCATGASQCGFCTPGIIVRLAGLEEKKPDATEEDVQRALSAHLCRCTGWQTIIEAWNQRDTAVDDGRDLDAAAQRAELEGGNVQAVSISVALGDGGFADDRAPADALVAVLSETGEWVVGESLHQARTMAGKVQGRRTTLEPSHPVAVPDGEWAATLQTSWVDPAYLETDAAWALPGEPAVSPLTNGGAFGGKVDSSVTGVAERLATEHGRAVRVLYSREDSIRLGAKRPPVAGGAHADGTGVLHVVATPGIDEAIAAVAPGLAVEHVQVPTELRTSSDIRGAGWVEAVALVALATGELTRVQPPGSGWAEATVNDDGITVQVGAGAVLDEVVLRSYCIGAAHMGYSLVMGEALAVDQGGIVKDLTVRSFGVVRAADTPTITIEITDDHGPAVNVSDAVFAAVAAATALHVNATAWPHG
;
A
#
# COMPACT_ATOMS: atom_id res chain seq x y z
N MET A 1 -14.79 2.72 -41.16
CA MET A 1 -14.76 4.19 -41.25
C MET A 1 -13.90 4.65 -40.08
N VAL A 2 -12.65 5.02 -40.34
CA VAL A 2 -11.77 5.58 -39.30
C VAL A 2 -12.31 6.97 -39.01
N SER A 3 -12.84 7.19 -37.81
CA SER A 3 -13.37 8.48 -37.39
C SER A 3 -12.25 9.52 -37.38
N ASP A 4 -12.50 10.71 -37.94
CA ASP A 4 -11.72 11.92 -37.72
C ASP A 4 -11.80 12.30 -36.22
N VAL A 5 -11.05 11.61 -35.36
CA VAL A 5 -10.93 12.00 -33.95
C VAL A 5 -10.08 13.28 -33.91
N PRO A 6 -10.58 14.38 -33.33
CA PRO A 6 -9.80 15.62 -33.21
C PRO A 6 -8.46 15.37 -32.51
N ILE A 7 -7.43 16.13 -32.85
CA ILE A 7 -6.11 16.04 -32.21
C ILE A 7 -5.95 17.14 -31.15
N ILE A 8 -5.38 16.76 -30.02
CA ILE A 8 -4.95 17.66 -28.94
C ILE A 8 -3.43 17.79 -29.01
N GLU A 9 -2.96 19.04 -29.02
CA GLU A 9 -1.53 19.38 -29.00
C GLU A 9 -1.18 20.03 -27.67
N PHE A 10 -0.07 19.61 -27.08
CA PHE A 10 0.49 20.13 -25.83
C PHE A 10 1.94 19.67 -25.67
N GLU A 11 2.62 20.14 -24.63
CA GLU A 11 4.01 19.78 -24.37
C GLU A 11 4.10 18.76 -23.21
N VAL A 12 4.93 17.72 -23.39
CA VAL A 12 5.29 16.77 -22.33
C VAL A 12 6.81 16.67 -22.27
N ASP A 13 7.38 16.94 -21.10
CA ASP A 13 8.83 16.88 -20.84
C ASP A 13 9.65 17.68 -21.87
N GLY A 14 9.17 18.87 -22.25
CA GLY A 14 9.80 19.74 -23.24
C GLY A 14 9.60 19.31 -24.72
N GLN A 15 8.83 18.25 -24.98
CA GLN A 15 8.53 17.78 -26.33
C GLN A 15 7.08 18.07 -26.70
N GLN A 16 6.85 18.63 -27.89
CA GLN A 16 5.50 18.80 -28.43
C GLN A 16 4.93 17.44 -28.84
N VAL A 17 3.72 17.14 -28.38
CA VAL A 17 3.03 15.87 -28.65
C VAL A 17 1.65 16.12 -29.24
N GLN A 18 1.17 15.14 -29.99
CA GLN A 18 -0.14 15.12 -30.61
C GLN A 18 -0.85 13.81 -30.23
N VAL A 19 -2.04 13.90 -29.66
CA VAL A 19 -2.82 12.73 -29.22
C VAL A 19 -4.29 12.88 -29.62
N PRO A 20 -5.05 11.78 -29.77
CA PRO A 20 -6.48 11.86 -30.05
C PRO A 20 -7.29 12.45 -28.88
N ASP A 21 -8.29 13.27 -29.17
CA ASP A 21 -9.36 13.69 -28.25
C ASP A 21 -10.44 12.60 -28.16
N ASP A 22 -10.07 11.45 -27.62
CA ASP A 22 -10.95 10.28 -27.48
C ASP A 22 -11.75 10.27 -26.17
N GLY A 23 -11.50 11.26 -25.29
CA GLY A 23 -12.10 11.33 -23.95
C GLY A 23 -11.20 10.81 -22.83
N SER A 24 -9.97 10.38 -23.14
CA SER A 24 -8.98 9.95 -22.16
C SER A 24 -8.67 11.02 -21.09
N ASN A 25 -8.28 10.54 -19.91
CA ASN A 25 -7.64 11.37 -18.90
C ASN A 25 -6.12 11.41 -19.14
N LEU A 26 -5.46 12.40 -18.54
CA LEU A 26 -4.05 12.67 -18.74
C LEU A 26 -3.18 11.48 -18.31
N LEU A 27 -3.57 10.72 -17.29
CA LEU A 27 -2.83 9.52 -16.89
C LEU A 27 -2.84 8.45 -17.98
N GLY A 28 -4.02 8.14 -18.53
CA GLY A 28 -4.15 7.20 -19.65
C GLY A 28 -3.38 7.70 -20.87
N THR A 29 -3.44 8.99 -21.17
CA THR A 29 -2.67 9.58 -22.27
C THR A 29 -1.16 9.45 -22.07
N LEU A 30 -0.65 9.79 -20.88
CA LEU A 30 0.77 9.68 -20.57
C LEU A 30 1.27 8.24 -20.69
N ARG A 31 0.52 7.27 -20.15
CA ARG A 31 0.95 5.86 -20.12
C ARG A 31 0.73 5.13 -21.44
N ASP A 32 -0.47 5.22 -22.02
CA ASP A 32 -0.86 4.40 -23.17
C ASP A 32 -0.44 5.02 -24.52
N TYR A 33 -0.39 6.35 -24.64
CA TYR A 33 -0.01 7.01 -25.90
C TYR A 33 1.44 7.51 -25.92
N LEU A 34 1.99 7.89 -24.77
CA LEU A 34 3.29 8.58 -24.69
C LEU A 34 4.36 7.77 -23.93
N ASP A 35 4.01 6.59 -23.44
CA ASP A 35 4.91 5.67 -22.70
C ASP A 35 5.61 6.31 -21.48
N LYS A 36 4.96 7.26 -20.83
CA LYS A 36 5.42 7.92 -19.59
C LYS A 36 4.83 7.19 -18.39
N ARG A 37 5.67 6.41 -17.69
CA ARG A 37 5.26 5.42 -16.68
C ARG A 37 5.58 5.83 -15.24
N SER A 38 6.27 6.95 -15.00
CA SER A 38 6.50 7.42 -13.62
C SER A 38 5.21 7.78 -12.89
N ALA A 39 4.23 8.35 -13.60
CA ALA A 39 2.89 8.56 -13.07
C ALA A 39 2.17 7.21 -12.95
N LYS A 40 1.92 6.75 -11.71
CA LYS A 40 1.36 5.41 -11.46
C LYS A 40 -0.17 5.41 -11.38
N ASP A 41 -0.80 4.38 -11.94
CA ASP A 41 -2.24 4.13 -11.76
C ASP A 41 -2.49 3.33 -10.47
N GLY A 42 -2.79 4.04 -9.37
CA GLY A 42 -3.15 3.39 -8.09
C GLY A 42 -4.64 3.42 -7.75
N CYS A 43 -5.30 4.55 -7.95
CA CYS A 43 -6.73 4.71 -7.66
C CYS A 43 -7.50 5.33 -8.81
N SER A 44 -6.94 5.35 -10.03
CA SER A 44 -7.61 6.01 -11.16
C SER A 44 -9.01 5.45 -11.37
N PRO A 45 -9.99 6.31 -11.72
CA PRO A 45 -9.95 7.78 -11.85
C PRO A 45 -10.42 8.54 -10.59
N GLN A 46 -10.10 8.09 -9.37
CA GLN A 46 -10.60 8.70 -8.12
C GLN A 46 -9.83 9.96 -7.68
N GLY A 47 -8.55 10.08 -8.06
CA GLY A 47 -7.70 11.22 -7.67
C GLY A 47 -7.35 11.29 -6.18
N GLN A 48 -7.37 10.16 -5.46
CA GLN A 48 -7.26 10.14 -4.00
C GLN A 48 -5.86 9.75 -3.47
N CYS A 49 -5.09 8.89 -4.17
CA CYS A 49 -3.81 8.37 -3.68
C CYS A 49 -2.58 9.25 -3.99
N GLY A 50 -2.67 10.15 -4.98
CA GLY A 50 -1.55 11.00 -5.41
C GLY A 50 -0.47 10.31 -6.27
N CYS A 51 -0.52 9.00 -6.53
CA CYS A 51 0.57 8.31 -7.27
C CYS A 51 0.75 8.78 -8.73
N CYS A 52 -0.27 9.39 -9.33
CA CYS A 52 -0.25 9.92 -10.69
C CYS A 52 0.03 11.43 -10.75
N THR A 53 0.69 11.99 -9.73
CA THR A 53 1.01 13.42 -9.69
C THR A 53 2.06 13.77 -10.75
N VAL A 54 1.75 14.77 -11.56
CA VAL A 54 2.62 15.41 -12.55
C VAL A 54 2.62 16.93 -12.32
N LEU A 55 3.55 17.68 -12.91
CA LEU A 55 3.45 19.14 -12.97
C LEU A 55 2.64 19.55 -14.20
N ILE A 56 1.66 20.42 -14.02
CA ILE A 56 0.94 21.10 -15.11
C ILE A 56 1.22 22.59 -14.96
N ASP A 57 1.94 23.17 -15.92
CA ASP A 57 2.50 24.52 -15.85
C ASP A 57 3.24 24.77 -14.52
N GLY A 58 4.13 23.85 -14.15
CA GLY A 58 4.92 23.90 -12.92
C GLY A 58 4.14 23.61 -11.63
N GLN A 59 2.83 23.32 -11.68
CA GLN A 59 2.02 23.06 -10.48
C GLN A 59 1.66 21.57 -10.33
N PRO A 60 1.85 20.96 -9.15
CA PRO A 60 1.55 19.55 -8.95
C PRO A 60 0.04 19.27 -9.04
N ARG A 61 -0.35 18.36 -9.93
CA ARG A 61 -1.74 17.94 -10.18
C ARG A 61 -1.80 16.43 -10.41
N VAL A 62 -2.89 15.80 -9.96
CA VAL A 62 -3.19 14.39 -10.25
C VAL A 62 -3.68 14.21 -11.69
N ALA A 63 -3.02 13.33 -12.45
CA ALA A 63 -3.31 13.14 -13.87
C ALA A 63 -4.62 12.35 -14.12
N CYS A 64 -4.99 11.41 -13.25
CA CYS A 64 -6.13 10.50 -13.50
C CYS A 64 -7.51 11.18 -13.52
N VAL A 65 -7.66 12.35 -12.91
CA VAL A 65 -8.92 13.15 -12.90
C VAL A 65 -8.86 14.35 -13.85
N THR A 66 -7.76 14.51 -14.58
CA THR A 66 -7.55 15.62 -15.52
C THR A 66 -7.89 15.14 -16.93
N PRO A 67 -8.98 15.59 -17.57
CA PRO A 67 -9.25 15.25 -18.97
C PRO A 67 -8.17 15.78 -19.89
N THR A 68 -7.69 14.99 -20.85
CA THR A 68 -6.57 15.36 -21.74
C THR A 68 -6.88 16.63 -22.54
N ARG A 69 -8.11 16.80 -23.01
CA ARG A 69 -8.55 18.05 -23.68
C ARG A 69 -8.37 19.33 -22.85
N ARG A 70 -8.29 19.24 -21.51
CA ARG A 70 -8.05 20.41 -20.64
C ARG A 70 -6.57 20.81 -20.56
N VAL A 71 -5.66 20.02 -21.14
CA VAL A 71 -4.23 20.35 -21.18
C VAL A 71 -3.76 20.83 -22.56
N LYS A 72 -4.68 21.05 -23.51
CA LYS A 72 -4.36 21.64 -24.81
C LYS A 72 -3.52 22.91 -24.66
N GLY A 73 -2.35 22.93 -25.29
CA GLY A 73 -1.39 24.04 -25.30
C GLY A 73 -0.68 24.29 -23.96
N ARG A 74 -0.81 23.41 -22.97
CA ARG A 74 -0.14 23.52 -21.67
C ARG A 74 1.15 22.71 -21.64
N SER A 75 2.00 22.96 -20.64
CA SER A 75 3.21 22.16 -20.42
C SER A 75 2.99 21.16 -19.28
N ILE A 76 3.36 19.92 -19.53
CA ILE A 76 3.31 18.82 -18.57
C ILE A 76 4.72 18.32 -18.31
N THR A 77 5.10 18.20 -17.04
CA THR A 77 6.39 17.61 -16.64
C THR A 77 6.12 16.39 -15.77
N THR A 78 6.56 15.23 -16.26
CA THR A 78 6.61 13.97 -15.52
C THR A 78 7.96 13.84 -14.80
N LEU A 79 8.15 12.80 -13.99
CA LEU A 79 9.45 12.60 -13.35
C LEU A 79 10.56 12.27 -14.38
N GLU A 80 10.21 11.68 -15.50
CA GLU A 80 11.14 11.44 -16.62
C GLU A 80 11.65 12.75 -17.24
N GLY A 81 10.86 13.83 -17.15
CA GLY A 81 11.21 15.16 -17.65
C GLY A 81 12.08 16.01 -16.73
N PHE A 82 12.36 15.55 -15.52
CA PHE A 82 13.28 16.24 -14.60
C PHE A 82 14.71 16.13 -15.13
N SER A 83 15.54 17.13 -14.82
CA SER A 83 16.95 17.08 -15.18
C SER A 83 17.66 15.88 -14.53
N ALA A 84 18.76 15.43 -15.13
CA ALA A 84 19.54 14.33 -14.56
C ALA A 84 20.04 14.65 -13.13
N GLU A 85 20.36 15.91 -12.86
CA GLU A 85 20.76 16.40 -11.55
C GLU A 85 19.62 16.30 -10.53
N GLU A 86 18.42 16.81 -10.86
CA GLU A 86 17.26 16.70 -9.98
C GLU A 86 16.87 15.24 -9.70
N ARG A 87 16.94 14.38 -10.71
CA ARG A 87 16.65 12.95 -10.56
C ARG A 87 17.66 12.26 -9.67
N ALA A 88 18.97 12.54 -9.84
CA ALA A 88 20.01 12.01 -8.97
C ALA A 88 19.86 12.51 -7.53
N ARG A 89 19.56 13.81 -7.36
CA ARG A 89 19.35 14.47 -6.07
C ARG A 89 18.17 13.86 -5.31
N TRP A 90 16.99 13.83 -5.92
CA TRP A 90 15.80 13.26 -5.28
C TRP A 90 15.91 11.76 -5.08
N GLY A 91 16.32 11.01 -6.11
CA GLY A 91 16.43 9.57 -6.02
C GLY A 91 17.51 9.13 -5.01
N GLY A 92 18.64 9.85 -4.95
CA GLY A 92 19.70 9.64 -3.96
C GLY A 92 19.20 9.85 -2.54
N ALA A 93 18.55 10.98 -2.25
CA ALA A 93 18.02 11.26 -0.91
C ALA A 93 16.96 10.25 -0.45
N PHE A 94 16.09 9.81 -1.36
CA PHE A 94 15.10 8.77 -1.05
C PHE A 94 15.73 7.40 -0.79
N CYS A 95 16.78 7.04 -1.54
CA CYS A 95 17.52 5.79 -1.36
C CYS A 95 18.31 5.78 -0.05
N ALA A 96 18.96 6.91 0.28
CA ALA A 96 19.79 7.10 1.48
C ALA A 96 19.03 6.95 2.80
N THR A 97 17.77 7.34 2.79
CA THR A 97 16.91 7.43 3.98
C THR A 97 15.91 6.27 4.07
N GLY A 98 15.87 5.40 3.05
CA GLY A 98 14.88 4.34 2.95
C GLY A 98 13.46 4.87 2.70
N ALA A 99 13.31 6.07 2.14
CA ALA A 99 12.02 6.69 1.83
C ALA A 99 11.26 6.04 0.66
N SER A 100 11.82 4.98 0.08
CA SER A 100 11.21 4.18 -0.97
C SER A 100 11.36 2.69 -0.64
N GLN A 101 10.30 2.08 -0.10
CA GLN A 101 10.20 0.63 0.08
C GLN A 101 9.68 0.01 -1.23
N CYS A 102 8.37 -0.27 -1.33
CA CYS A 102 7.80 -0.78 -2.59
C CYS A 102 8.01 0.18 -3.77
N GLY A 103 8.13 1.49 -3.53
CA GLY A 103 8.42 2.50 -4.56
C GLY A 103 7.22 3.00 -5.36
N PHE A 104 6.01 2.48 -5.16
CA PHE A 104 4.88 2.78 -6.06
C PHE A 104 4.37 4.22 -5.94
N CYS A 105 4.29 4.76 -4.70
CA CYS A 105 3.89 6.16 -4.50
C CYS A 105 5.03 7.15 -4.72
N THR A 106 6.28 6.69 -4.71
CA THR A 106 7.48 7.52 -4.64
C THR A 106 7.59 8.53 -5.77
N PRO A 107 7.37 8.18 -7.06
CA PRO A 107 7.50 9.14 -8.15
C PRO A 107 6.56 10.34 -8.01
N GLY A 108 5.29 10.07 -7.69
CA GLY A 108 4.30 11.14 -7.48
C GLY A 108 4.65 12.02 -6.28
N ILE A 109 5.23 11.44 -5.22
CA ILE A 109 5.68 12.18 -4.04
C ILE A 109 6.87 13.08 -4.39
N ILE A 110 7.87 12.58 -5.13
CA ILE A 110 9.00 13.39 -5.60
C ILE A 110 8.50 14.59 -6.43
N VAL A 111 7.60 14.36 -7.39
CA VAL A 111 7.03 15.45 -8.20
C VAL A 111 6.27 16.47 -7.34
N ARG A 112 5.52 16.00 -6.34
CA ARG A 112 4.82 16.86 -5.39
C ARG A 112 5.77 17.73 -4.57
N LEU A 113 6.86 17.16 -4.08
CA LEU A 113 7.87 17.86 -3.28
C LEU A 113 8.71 18.82 -4.12
N ALA A 114 9.09 18.46 -5.34
CA ALA A 114 9.75 19.38 -6.27
C ALA A 114 8.85 20.61 -6.58
N GLY A 115 7.55 20.40 -6.78
CA GLY A 115 6.59 21.50 -6.93
C GLY A 115 6.40 22.35 -5.66
N LEU A 116 6.62 21.78 -4.46
CA LEU A 116 6.64 22.53 -3.21
C LEU A 116 7.93 23.37 -3.11
N GLU A 117 9.07 22.77 -3.39
CA GLU A 117 10.39 23.42 -3.37
C GLU A 117 10.44 24.63 -4.30
N GLU A 118 9.99 24.47 -5.55
CA GLU A 118 9.95 25.58 -6.52
C GLU A 118 9.06 26.73 -6.03
N LYS A 119 7.92 26.40 -5.42
CA LYS A 119 6.97 27.40 -4.92
C LYS A 119 7.44 28.05 -3.61
N LYS A 120 8.12 27.30 -2.75
CA LYS A 120 8.56 27.69 -1.41
C LYS A 120 9.90 27.00 -1.09
N PRO A 121 11.03 27.61 -1.49
CA PRO A 121 12.36 27.02 -1.28
C PRO A 121 12.73 26.81 0.20
N ASP A 122 12.13 27.59 1.11
CA ASP A 122 12.30 27.54 2.56
C ASP A 122 11.15 26.78 3.27
N ALA A 123 10.49 25.84 2.58
CA ALA A 123 9.38 25.08 3.15
C ALA A 123 9.81 24.32 4.42
N THR A 124 8.98 24.42 5.46
CA THR A 124 9.20 23.74 6.74
C THR A 124 8.72 22.29 6.67
N GLU A 125 9.07 21.47 7.67
CA GLU A 125 8.52 20.11 7.78
C GLU A 125 6.98 20.10 7.84
N GLU A 126 6.36 21.10 8.47
CA GLU A 126 4.90 21.26 8.48
C GLU A 126 4.33 21.48 7.06
N ASP A 127 5.02 22.28 6.23
CA ASP A 127 4.62 22.47 4.83
C ASP A 127 4.75 21.18 4.03
N VAL A 128 5.80 20.38 4.30
CA VAL A 128 6.00 19.06 3.69
C VAL A 128 4.89 18.11 4.09
N GLN A 129 4.57 17.98 5.39
CA GLN A 129 3.45 17.17 5.89
C GLN A 129 2.12 17.59 5.24
N ARG A 130 1.87 18.91 5.13
CA ARG A 130 0.69 19.45 4.45
C ARG A 130 0.68 19.10 2.97
N ALA A 131 1.82 19.16 2.29
CA ALA A 131 1.93 18.76 0.88
C ALA A 131 1.66 17.26 0.69
N LEU A 132 2.14 16.42 1.61
CA LEU A 132 1.96 14.97 1.63
C LEU A 132 0.53 14.53 1.95
N SER A 133 -0.32 15.39 2.53
CA SER A 133 -1.75 15.09 2.74
C SER A 133 -2.49 14.70 1.46
N ALA A 134 -2.00 15.13 0.29
CA ALA A 134 -2.52 14.77 -1.04
C ALA A 134 -2.13 13.36 -1.50
N HIS A 135 -1.23 12.69 -0.77
CA HIS A 135 -0.75 11.35 -1.05
C HIS A 135 -1.29 10.34 -0.04
N LEU A 136 -1.23 9.07 -0.43
CA LEU A 136 -1.24 7.94 0.49
C LEU A 136 0.10 7.22 0.33
N CYS A 137 0.69 6.78 1.44
CA CYS A 137 1.80 5.86 1.47
C CYS A 137 1.47 4.83 2.54
N ARG A 138 1.54 3.54 2.17
CA ARG A 138 1.25 2.44 3.10
C ARG A 138 2.51 1.90 3.75
N CYS A 139 3.66 2.06 3.11
CA CYS A 139 4.88 1.33 3.44
C CYS A 139 5.81 2.08 4.41
N THR A 140 6.02 3.39 4.24
CA THR A 140 7.18 4.07 4.84
C THR A 140 6.92 4.74 6.18
N GLY A 141 5.66 4.85 6.60
CA GLY A 141 5.27 5.61 7.79
C GLY A 141 5.55 7.12 7.72
N TRP A 142 5.75 7.66 6.50
CA TRP A 142 5.98 9.10 6.21
C TRP A 142 7.29 9.71 6.73
N GLN A 143 7.80 9.28 7.88
CA GLN A 143 8.96 9.88 8.54
C GLN A 143 10.22 9.85 7.65
N THR A 144 10.51 8.73 6.99
CA THR A 144 11.67 8.62 6.08
C THR A 144 11.54 9.53 4.87
N ILE A 145 10.31 9.87 4.42
CA ILE A 145 10.07 10.82 3.32
C ILE A 145 10.41 12.25 3.77
N ILE A 146 10.11 12.61 5.02
CA ILE A 146 10.48 13.90 5.60
C ILE A 146 12.01 13.97 5.78
N GLU A 147 12.64 12.88 6.21
CA GLU A 147 14.10 12.76 6.27
C GLU A 147 14.73 12.94 4.87
N ALA A 148 14.17 12.33 3.82
CA ALA A 148 14.62 12.51 2.45
C ALA A 148 14.49 13.97 1.98
N TRP A 149 13.41 14.65 2.34
CA TRP A 149 13.27 16.09 2.10
C TRP A 149 14.40 16.88 2.77
N ASN A 150 14.67 16.62 4.04
CA ASN A 150 15.71 17.34 4.79
C ASN A 150 17.12 17.09 4.27
N GLN A 151 17.37 15.90 3.70
CA GLN A 151 18.67 15.50 3.18
C GLN A 151 18.83 15.73 1.66
N ARG A 152 17.81 16.25 0.97
CA ARG A 152 17.79 16.33 -0.51
C ARG A 152 18.98 17.07 -1.13
N ASP A 153 19.52 18.08 -0.47
CA ASP A 153 20.66 18.86 -0.98
C ASP A 153 22.02 18.33 -0.50
N THR A 154 22.02 17.23 0.27
CA THR A 154 23.25 16.58 0.71
C THR A 154 23.67 15.54 -0.33
N ALA A 155 24.91 15.62 -0.80
CA ALA A 155 25.46 14.59 -1.67
C ALA A 155 25.47 13.25 -0.94
N VAL A 156 24.69 12.28 -1.42
CA VAL A 156 24.63 10.95 -0.84
C VAL A 156 25.59 10.05 -1.61
N ASP A 157 26.77 9.84 -1.03
CA ASP A 157 27.57 8.64 -1.26
C ASP A 157 27.62 7.91 0.08
N ASP A 158 26.63 7.04 0.32
CA ASP A 158 26.50 6.33 1.60
C ASP A 158 27.38 5.07 1.66
N GLY A 159 28.06 4.70 0.57
CA GLY A 159 28.91 3.51 0.48
C GLY A 159 28.17 2.21 0.78
N ARG A 160 26.82 2.20 0.76
CA ARG A 160 26.00 1.05 1.15
C ARG A 160 26.08 -0.06 0.12
N ASP A 161 26.06 -1.29 0.62
CA ASP A 161 25.88 -2.49 -0.19
C ASP A 161 24.39 -2.62 -0.54
N LEU A 162 24.03 -2.20 -1.75
CA LEU A 162 22.63 -2.23 -2.21
C LEU A 162 22.11 -3.65 -2.45
N ASP A 163 22.98 -4.65 -2.64
CA ASP A 163 22.56 -6.05 -2.74
C ASP A 163 22.18 -6.57 -1.35
N ALA A 164 22.95 -6.23 -0.31
CA ALA A 164 22.58 -6.50 1.08
C ALA A 164 21.30 -5.75 1.49
N ALA A 165 21.11 -4.52 1.01
CA ALA A 165 19.89 -3.75 1.22
C ALA A 165 18.67 -4.39 0.53
N ALA A 166 18.83 -4.90 -0.69
CA ALA A 166 17.80 -5.65 -1.40
C ALA A 166 17.44 -6.95 -0.66
N GLN A 167 18.44 -7.70 -0.18
CA GLN A 167 18.21 -8.90 0.63
C GLN A 167 17.47 -8.57 1.93
N ARG A 168 17.80 -7.45 2.58
CA ARG A 168 17.07 -6.97 3.76
C ARG A 168 15.61 -6.65 3.42
N ALA A 169 15.35 -5.94 2.33
CA ALA A 169 14.01 -5.60 1.87
C ALA A 169 13.19 -6.86 1.51
N GLU A 170 13.81 -7.87 0.91
CA GLU A 170 13.18 -9.15 0.59
C GLU A 170 12.73 -9.90 1.84
N LEU A 171 13.59 -9.99 2.85
CA LEU A 171 13.23 -10.61 4.13
C LEU A 171 12.05 -9.88 4.80
N GLU A 172 12.00 -8.55 4.75
CA GLU A 172 10.90 -7.78 5.36
C GLU A 172 9.60 -7.78 4.55
N GLY A 173 9.70 -7.76 3.22
CA GLY A 173 8.54 -7.73 2.32
C GLY A 173 8.04 -9.09 1.82
N GLY A 174 8.77 -10.18 2.14
CA GLY A 174 8.46 -11.55 1.74
C GLY A 174 8.55 -11.84 0.25
N ASN A 175 9.12 -10.92 -0.53
CA ASN A 175 9.23 -11.00 -1.99
C ASN A 175 10.51 -10.29 -2.43
N VAL A 176 11.12 -10.78 -3.51
CA VAL A 176 12.30 -10.17 -4.13
C VAL A 176 12.02 -8.69 -4.42
N GLN A 177 12.92 -7.83 -3.98
CA GLN A 177 12.83 -6.39 -4.18
C GLN A 177 14.21 -5.81 -4.50
N ALA A 178 14.22 -4.75 -5.30
CA ALA A 178 15.41 -3.95 -5.51
C ALA A 178 15.43 -2.76 -4.55
N VAL A 179 16.63 -2.32 -4.17
CA VAL A 179 16.84 -1.07 -3.44
C VAL A 179 17.83 -0.24 -4.24
N SER A 180 17.36 0.87 -4.80
CA SER A 180 18.21 1.76 -5.60
C SER A 180 17.54 3.12 -5.85
N ILE A 181 18.33 4.03 -6.41
CA ILE A 181 17.86 5.30 -6.99
C ILE A 181 16.78 5.05 -8.06
N SER A 182 16.90 4.01 -8.89
CA SER A 182 15.95 3.77 -9.98
C SER A 182 14.56 3.40 -9.46
N VAL A 183 14.47 2.66 -8.35
CA VAL A 183 13.18 2.34 -7.70
C VAL A 183 12.46 3.62 -7.25
N ALA A 184 13.18 4.55 -6.61
CA ALA A 184 12.61 5.84 -6.21
C ALA A 184 12.15 6.68 -7.42
N LEU A 185 12.86 6.56 -8.55
CA LEU A 185 12.53 7.23 -9.81
C LEU A 185 11.43 6.53 -10.63
N GLY A 186 10.81 5.47 -10.08
CA GLY A 186 9.66 4.81 -10.66
C GLY A 186 9.96 3.56 -11.46
N ASP A 187 11.21 3.12 -11.51
CA ASP A 187 11.63 1.84 -12.10
C ASP A 187 11.66 0.75 -11.03
N GLY A 188 10.50 0.54 -10.40
CA GLY A 188 10.34 -0.50 -9.38
C GLY A 188 10.19 -1.90 -10.00
N GLY A 189 9.82 -2.02 -11.27
CA GLY A 189 9.53 -3.33 -11.87
C GLY A 189 8.09 -3.84 -11.64
N PHE A 190 7.15 -2.93 -11.40
CA PHE A 190 5.72 -3.23 -11.33
C PHE A 190 5.19 -3.85 -12.62
N ALA A 191 4.19 -4.72 -12.51
CA ALA A 191 3.72 -5.53 -13.63
C ALA A 191 3.16 -4.66 -14.78
N ASP A 192 2.24 -3.73 -14.48
CA ASP A 192 1.65 -2.83 -15.49
C ASP A 192 2.72 -1.96 -16.18
N ASP A 193 3.75 -1.56 -15.44
CA ASP A 193 4.85 -0.75 -15.98
C ASP A 193 5.82 -1.52 -16.87
N ARG A 194 5.72 -2.85 -16.95
CA ARG A 194 6.59 -3.69 -17.80
C ARG A 194 5.85 -4.36 -18.96
N ALA A 195 4.55 -4.12 -19.09
CA ALA A 195 3.79 -4.65 -20.22
C ALA A 195 4.34 -4.11 -21.55
N PRO A 196 4.33 -4.92 -22.64
CA PRO A 196 4.65 -4.46 -23.98
C PRO A 196 3.78 -3.27 -24.39
N ALA A 197 4.35 -2.32 -25.13
CA ALA A 197 3.65 -1.08 -25.51
C ALA A 197 2.41 -1.31 -26.39
N ASP A 198 2.37 -2.41 -27.15
CA ASP A 198 1.27 -2.81 -28.02
C ASP A 198 0.32 -3.84 -27.39
N ALA A 199 0.47 -4.11 -26.08
CA ALA A 199 -0.40 -5.03 -25.36
C ALA A 199 -1.84 -4.50 -25.27
N LEU A 200 -2.79 -5.41 -25.50
CA LEU A 200 -4.20 -5.16 -25.22
C LEU A 200 -4.42 -4.97 -23.71
N VAL A 201 -5.47 -4.25 -23.34
CA VAL A 201 -5.82 -3.96 -21.95
C VAL A 201 -7.14 -4.63 -21.60
N ALA A 202 -7.14 -5.45 -20.55
CA ALA A 202 -8.32 -6.11 -20.01
C ALA A 202 -8.70 -5.53 -18.64
N VAL A 203 -9.97 -5.20 -18.48
CA VAL A 203 -10.57 -4.74 -17.21
C VAL A 203 -11.88 -5.48 -16.94
N LEU A 204 -12.32 -5.52 -15.68
CA LEU A 204 -13.62 -6.09 -15.30
C LEU A 204 -14.77 -5.11 -15.55
N SER A 205 -15.87 -5.62 -16.11
CA SER A 205 -17.16 -4.93 -16.14
C SER A 205 -17.87 -4.98 -14.79
N GLU A 206 -18.98 -4.25 -14.66
CA GLU A 206 -19.85 -4.32 -13.48
C GLU A 206 -20.48 -5.71 -13.28
N THR A 207 -20.66 -6.48 -14.36
CA THR A 207 -21.19 -7.85 -14.33
C THR A 207 -20.13 -8.91 -14.06
N GLY A 208 -18.86 -8.53 -13.90
CA GLY A 208 -17.74 -9.44 -13.70
C GLY A 208 -17.17 -10.07 -14.98
N GLU A 209 -17.56 -9.56 -16.15
CA GLU A 209 -17.01 -10.00 -17.44
C GLU A 209 -15.71 -9.25 -17.76
N TRP A 210 -14.73 -9.95 -18.34
CA TRP A 210 -13.50 -9.33 -18.80
C TRP A 210 -13.70 -8.65 -20.15
N VAL A 211 -13.42 -7.35 -20.20
CA VAL A 211 -13.54 -6.52 -21.40
C VAL A 211 -12.15 -6.10 -21.86
N VAL A 212 -11.85 -6.38 -23.13
CA VAL A 212 -10.54 -6.15 -23.74
C VAL A 212 -10.61 -4.99 -24.74
N GLY A 213 -9.66 -4.06 -24.67
CA GLY A 213 -9.50 -2.93 -25.59
C GLY A 213 -8.04 -2.66 -25.93
N GLU A 214 -7.80 -1.75 -26.88
CA GLU A 214 -6.47 -1.29 -27.33
C GLU A 214 -5.82 -0.30 -26.34
N SER A 215 -6.61 0.34 -25.46
CA SER A 215 -6.13 1.21 -24.39
C SER A 215 -6.96 1.01 -23.13
N LEU A 216 -6.44 1.48 -21.99
CA LEU A 216 -7.18 1.43 -20.72
C LEU A 216 -8.44 2.28 -20.79
N HIS A 217 -8.41 3.41 -21.50
CA HIS A 217 -9.58 4.25 -21.71
C HIS A 217 -10.67 3.52 -22.51
N GLN A 218 -10.30 2.87 -23.61
CA GLN A 218 -11.24 2.12 -24.43
C GLN A 218 -11.85 0.95 -23.64
N ALA A 219 -11.02 0.16 -22.96
CA ALA A 219 -11.46 -0.99 -22.18
C ALA A 219 -12.42 -0.55 -21.06
N ARG A 220 -12.10 0.52 -20.30
CA ARG A 220 -12.99 1.07 -19.27
C ARG A 220 -14.31 1.60 -19.83
N THR A 221 -14.28 2.25 -21.00
CA THR A 221 -15.48 2.77 -21.66
C THR A 221 -16.41 1.64 -22.09
N MET A 222 -15.85 0.58 -22.69
CA MET A 222 -16.60 -0.62 -23.07
C MET A 222 -17.14 -1.39 -21.86
N ALA A 223 -16.38 -1.45 -20.77
CA ALA A 223 -16.80 -2.10 -19.53
C ALA A 223 -17.95 -1.37 -18.83
N GLY A 224 -18.17 -0.09 -19.13
CA GLY A 224 -19.31 0.70 -18.63
C GLY A 224 -19.33 0.89 -17.11
N LYS A 225 -18.23 0.56 -16.42
CA LYS A 225 -18.20 0.51 -14.96
C LYS A 225 -18.28 1.91 -14.35
N VAL A 226 -19.24 2.10 -13.44
CA VAL A 226 -19.41 3.35 -12.71
C VAL A 226 -18.45 3.40 -11.53
N GLN A 227 -17.74 4.53 -11.41
CA GLN A 227 -16.82 4.76 -10.31
C GLN A 227 -17.56 4.82 -8.96
N GLY A 228 -17.20 3.90 -8.07
CA GLY A 228 -17.55 3.85 -6.67
C GLY A 228 -17.05 5.06 -5.89
N ARG A 229 -17.72 5.31 -4.77
CA ARG A 229 -17.54 6.51 -3.93
C ARG A 229 -17.34 6.11 -2.47
N ARG A 230 -16.86 7.06 -1.66
CA ARG A 230 -16.88 6.93 -0.21
C ARG A 230 -18.33 6.88 0.27
N THR A 231 -18.61 6.01 1.24
CA THR A 231 -19.91 5.91 1.88
C THR A 231 -20.01 6.82 3.11
N THR A 232 -21.23 7.06 3.57
CA THR A 232 -21.52 7.64 4.89
C THR A 232 -21.92 6.58 5.92
N LEU A 233 -21.91 5.30 5.53
CA LEU A 233 -22.12 4.19 6.44
C LEU A 233 -20.92 4.09 7.37
N GLU A 234 -21.17 4.03 8.66
CA GLU A 234 -20.11 3.80 9.64
C GLU A 234 -19.68 2.32 9.61
N PRO A 235 -18.38 2.02 9.77
CA PRO A 235 -17.91 0.65 9.97
C PRO A 235 -18.57 0.03 11.20
N SER A 236 -18.82 -1.28 11.12
CA SER A 236 -19.38 -2.07 12.21
C SER A 236 -18.45 -3.22 12.59
N HIS A 237 -18.59 -3.71 13.82
CA HIS A 237 -17.93 -4.91 14.31
C HIS A 237 -18.85 -6.13 14.13
N PRO A 238 -18.62 -6.99 13.10
CA PRO A 238 -19.59 -8.01 12.70
C PRO A 238 -19.56 -9.28 13.57
N VAL A 239 -18.52 -9.45 14.39
CA VAL A 239 -18.34 -10.62 15.26
C VAL A 239 -18.60 -10.20 16.70
N ALA A 240 -19.52 -10.87 17.40
CA ALA A 240 -19.81 -10.56 18.79
C ALA A 240 -18.69 -11.05 19.74
N VAL A 241 -18.44 -10.29 20.80
CA VAL A 241 -17.55 -10.71 21.90
C VAL A 241 -18.15 -11.97 22.57
N PRO A 242 -17.34 -13.00 22.89
CA PRO A 242 -17.81 -14.19 23.60
C PRO A 242 -18.42 -13.85 24.96
N ASP A 243 -19.47 -14.58 25.35
CA ASP A 243 -20.07 -14.45 26.69
C ASP A 243 -19.08 -14.88 27.77
N GLY A 244 -18.90 -14.08 28.83
CA GLY A 244 -18.03 -14.42 29.95
C GLY A 244 -17.63 -13.22 30.81
N GLU A 245 -17.02 -13.51 31.96
CA GLU A 245 -16.33 -12.49 32.77
C GLU A 245 -14.86 -12.42 32.33
N TRP A 246 -14.53 -11.36 31.59
CA TRP A 246 -13.21 -11.16 31.01
C TRP A 246 -12.45 -10.05 31.72
N ALA A 247 -11.12 -10.17 31.80
CA ALA A 247 -10.26 -9.08 32.27
C ALA A 247 -10.19 -7.96 31.21
N ALA A 248 -10.14 -8.34 29.93
CA ALA A 248 -10.29 -7.43 28.81
C ALA A 248 -11.02 -8.09 27.64
N THR A 249 -11.58 -7.25 26.78
CA THR A 249 -12.23 -7.66 25.54
C THR A 249 -11.69 -6.86 24.37
N LEU A 250 -11.73 -7.42 23.18
CA LEU A 250 -11.33 -6.75 21.94
C LEU A 250 -12.31 -7.11 20.82
N GLN A 251 -12.62 -6.16 19.95
CA GLN A 251 -13.50 -6.36 18.80
C GLN A 251 -12.96 -5.56 17.60
N THR A 252 -12.89 -6.15 16.41
CA THR A 252 -12.40 -5.46 15.20
C THR A 252 -13.42 -5.45 14.07
N SER A 253 -13.20 -4.57 13.10
CA SER A 253 -14.02 -4.45 11.89
C SER A 253 -13.31 -5.08 10.69
N TRP A 254 -13.95 -5.04 9.52
CA TRP A 254 -13.30 -5.41 8.27
C TRP A 254 -12.18 -4.42 7.93
N VAL A 255 -11.02 -4.91 7.51
CA VAL A 255 -9.89 -4.04 7.13
C VAL A 255 -9.31 -4.46 5.78
N ASP A 256 -9.07 -3.49 4.91
CA ASP A 256 -8.31 -3.67 3.66
C ASP A 256 -6.80 -3.51 3.93
N PRO A 257 -5.93 -4.32 3.31
CA PRO A 257 -4.49 -4.12 3.42
C PRO A 257 -3.99 -2.76 2.88
N ALA A 258 -4.81 -2.05 2.08
CA ALA A 258 -4.59 -0.69 1.60
C ALA A 258 -3.34 -0.51 0.71
N TYR A 259 -2.95 -1.57 -0.02
CA TYR A 259 -1.86 -1.49 -0.98
C TYR A 259 -2.21 -0.59 -2.17
N LEU A 260 -1.24 0.17 -2.70
CA LEU A 260 -1.49 1.21 -3.70
C LEU A 260 -1.44 0.73 -5.15
N GLU A 261 -0.55 -0.21 -5.45
CA GLU A 261 -0.53 -0.87 -6.74
C GLU A 261 -1.69 -1.85 -6.79
N THR A 262 -2.72 -1.58 -7.61
CA THR A 262 -3.81 -2.55 -7.81
C THR A 262 -3.28 -3.85 -8.42
N ASP A 263 -4.08 -4.91 -8.38
CA ASP A 263 -3.71 -6.18 -8.99
C ASP A 263 -3.53 -5.99 -10.50
N ALA A 264 -2.32 -6.25 -10.97
CA ALA A 264 -1.95 -6.11 -12.36
C ALA A 264 -1.05 -7.29 -12.78
N ALA A 265 -1.35 -7.87 -13.93
CA ALA A 265 -0.50 -8.89 -14.55
C ALA A 265 -0.52 -8.70 -16.06
N TRP A 266 0.47 -9.25 -16.76
CA TRP A 266 0.42 -9.35 -18.21
C TRP A 266 1.12 -10.61 -18.68
N ALA A 267 0.73 -11.13 -19.84
CA ALA A 267 1.34 -12.31 -20.44
C ALA A 267 1.52 -12.11 -21.95
N LEU A 268 2.51 -12.80 -22.51
CA LEU A 268 2.58 -13.09 -23.94
C LEU A 268 1.76 -14.35 -24.26
N PRO A 269 1.31 -14.54 -25.52
CA PRO A 269 0.56 -15.73 -25.90
C PRO A 269 1.35 -17.02 -25.62
N GLY A 270 0.81 -17.89 -24.76
CA GLY A 270 1.45 -19.16 -24.39
C GLY A 270 2.64 -19.05 -23.43
N GLU A 271 2.92 -17.88 -22.86
CA GLU A 271 3.96 -17.68 -21.85
C GLU A 271 3.36 -17.43 -20.46
N PRO A 272 4.10 -17.76 -19.37
CA PRO A 272 3.66 -17.43 -18.01
C PRO A 272 3.49 -15.93 -17.82
N ALA A 273 2.46 -15.54 -17.05
CA ALA A 273 2.23 -14.14 -16.75
C ALA A 273 3.29 -13.56 -15.79
N VAL A 274 3.57 -12.27 -15.97
CA VAL A 274 4.28 -11.45 -14.99
C VAL A 274 3.38 -11.23 -13.78
N SER A 275 3.87 -11.64 -12.61
CA SER A 275 3.12 -11.63 -11.35
C SER A 275 2.78 -10.22 -10.85
N PRO A 276 1.63 -10.03 -10.17
CA PRO A 276 1.28 -8.77 -9.49
C PRO A 276 2.13 -8.49 -8.23
N LEU A 277 3.09 -9.35 -7.89
CA LEU A 277 4.00 -9.25 -6.74
C LEU A 277 5.44 -8.89 -7.15
N THR A 278 5.68 -8.45 -8.38
CA THR A 278 7.05 -8.29 -8.91
C THR A 278 7.89 -7.21 -8.25
N ASN A 279 7.30 -6.26 -7.50
CA ASN A 279 8.07 -5.35 -6.66
C ASN A 279 7.27 -4.83 -5.47
N GLY A 280 7.57 -5.35 -4.28
CA GLY A 280 6.91 -4.96 -3.04
C GLY A 280 5.59 -5.69 -2.81
N GLY A 281 5.49 -6.30 -1.62
CA GLY A 281 4.34 -7.10 -1.22
C GLY A 281 3.13 -6.25 -0.85
N ALA A 282 1.94 -6.67 -1.30
CA ALA A 282 0.64 -6.10 -0.93
C ALA A 282 0.17 -6.48 0.48
N PHE A 283 1.11 -6.74 1.39
CA PHE A 283 0.86 -7.16 2.78
C PHE A 283 -0.04 -8.41 2.84
N GLY A 284 0.22 -9.37 1.95
CA GLY A 284 -0.58 -10.58 1.76
C GLY A 284 -1.83 -10.43 0.88
N GLY A 285 -2.27 -9.20 0.60
CA GLY A 285 -3.54 -8.92 -0.08
C GLY A 285 -3.64 -9.35 -1.55
N LYS A 286 -2.53 -9.75 -2.18
CA LYS A 286 -2.45 -10.17 -3.59
C LYS A 286 -2.06 -11.64 -3.81
N VAL A 287 -1.83 -12.42 -2.73
CA VAL A 287 -1.33 -13.80 -2.84
C VAL A 287 -2.24 -14.65 -3.74
N ASP A 288 -3.55 -14.52 -3.56
CA ASP A 288 -4.56 -15.26 -4.34
C ASP A 288 -5.20 -14.43 -5.46
N SER A 289 -4.44 -13.50 -6.05
CA SER A 289 -4.97 -12.68 -7.14
C SER A 289 -5.19 -13.49 -8.41
N SER A 290 -6.37 -13.39 -9.02
CA SER A 290 -6.70 -14.13 -10.25
C SER A 290 -6.18 -13.49 -11.54
N VAL A 291 -5.59 -12.28 -11.46
CA VAL A 291 -5.19 -11.53 -12.67
C VAL A 291 -4.13 -12.26 -13.51
N THR A 292 -3.25 -13.03 -12.88
CA THR A 292 -2.20 -13.83 -13.55
C THR A 292 -2.81 -14.84 -14.53
N GLY A 293 -3.69 -15.72 -14.05
CA GLY A 293 -4.33 -16.74 -14.90
C GLY A 293 -5.26 -16.14 -15.95
N VAL A 294 -5.86 -14.99 -15.67
CA VAL A 294 -6.65 -14.24 -16.67
C VAL A 294 -5.75 -13.70 -17.77
N ALA A 295 -4.57 -13.16 -17.44
CA ALA A 295 -3.65 -12.61 -18.42
C ALA A 295 -3.16 -13.68 -19.40
N GLU A 296 -2.75 -14.84 -18.89
CA GLU A 296 -2.31 -15.99 -19.70
C GLU A 296 -3.41 -16.47 -20.65
N ARG A 297 -4.63 -16.61 -20.13
CA ARG A 297 -5.79 -17.04 -20.90
C ARG A 297 -6.14 -16.05 -22.00
N LEU A 298 -6.30 -14.77 -21.67
CA LEU A 298 -6.67 -13.73 -22.65
C LEU A 298 -5.56 -13.51 -23.68
N ALA A 299 -4.28 -13.54 -23.29
CA ALA A 299 -3.17 -13.42 -24.24
C ALA A 299 -3.19 -14.55 -25.27
N THR A 300 -3.49 -15.78 -24.82
CA THR A 300 -3.65 -16.94 -25.71
C THR A 300 -4.88 -16.79 -26.62
N GLU A 301 -6.03 -16.40 -26.08
CA GLU A 301 -7.27 -16.19 -26.86
C GLU A 301 -7.13 -15.13 -27.95
N HIS A 302 -6.40 -14.03 -27.65
CA HIS A 302 -6.22 -12.91 -28.58
C HIS A 302 -4.98 -13.01 -29.48
N GLY A 303 -4.05 -13.93 -29.19
CA GLY A 303 -2.79 -14.06 -29.93
C GLY A 303 -1.89 -12.82 -29.84
N ARG A 304 -2.08 -11.99 -28.81
CA ARG A 304 -1.30 -10.77 -28.52
C ARG A 304 -1.05 -10.68 -27.02
N ALA A 305 -0.04 -9.89 -26.62
CA ALA A 305 0.14 -9.58 -25.21
C ALA A 305 -1.14 -8.94 -24.64
N VAL A 306 -1.54 -9.36 -23.44
CA VAL A 306 -2.68 -8.76 -22.72
C VAL A 306 -2.22 -8.38 -21.32
N ARG A 307 -2.37 -7.11 -20.95
CA ARG A 307 -2.28 -6.64 -19.57
C ARG A 307 -3.66 -6.62 -18.94
N VAL A 308 -3.78 -7.20 -17.76
CA VAL A 308 -5.00 -7.36 -16.98
C VAL A 308 -4.90 -6.48 -15.76
N LEU A 309 -5.86 -5.58 -15.59
CA LEU A 309 -5.84 -4.56 -14.54
C LEU A 309 -7.13 -4.58 -13.74
N TYR A 310 -7.01 -4.77 -12.43
CA TYR A 310 -8.07 -4.43 -11.50
C TYR A 310 -8.18 -2.92 -11.34
N SER A 311 -9.41 -2.41 -11.31
CA SER A 311 -9.66 -1.09 -10.76
C SER A 311 -9.47 -1.13 -9.24
N ARG A 312 -9.34 0.04 -8.60
CA ARG A 312 -9.31 0.11 -7.13
C ARG A 312 -10.50 -0.59 -6.50
N GLU A 313 -11.68 -0.50 -7.10
CA GLU A 313 -12.87 -1.20 -6.61
C GLU A 313 -12.80 -2.71 -6.76
N ASP A 314 -12.18 -3.20 -7.84
CA ASP A 314 -11.99 -4.64 -8.02
C ASP A 314 -11.07 -5.18 -6.93
N SER A 315 -9.95 -4.51 -6.66
CA SER A 315 -9.07 -4.87 -5.55
C SER A 315 -9.79 -4.85 -4.18
N ILE A 316 -10.70 -3.88 -3.96
CA ILE A 316 -11.49 -3.83 -2.72
C ILE A 316 -12.51 -4.96 -2.64
N ARG A 317 -13.25 -5.23 -3.72
CA ARG A 317 -14.35 -6.21 -3.71
C ARG A 317 -13.84 -7.65 -3.74
N LEU A 318 -12.77 -7.90 -4.49
CA LEU A 318 -12.28 -9.26 -4.80
C LEU A 318 -11.01 -9.61 -4.02
N GLY A 319 -10.26 -8.61 -3.55
CA GLY A 319 -9.07 -8.81 -2.74
C GLY A 319 -9.41 -9.25 -1.32
N ALA A 320 -8.56 -10.09 -0.74
CA ALA A 320 -8.74 -10.58 0.61
C ALA A 320 -8.73 -9.44 1.64
N LYS A 321 -9.43 -9.64 2.75
CA LYS A 321 -9.53 -8.74 3.88
C LYS A 321 -8.97 -9.40 5.14
N ARG A 322 -8.43 -8.58 6.04
CA ARG A 322 -8.15 -9.04 7.40
C ARG A 322 -9.48 -9.48 8.02
N PRO A 323 -9.58 -10.70 8.58
CA PRO A 323 -10.82 -11.16 9.17
C PRO A 323 -11.15 -10.33 10.42
N PRO A 324 -12.39 -9.88 10.59
CA PRO A 324 -12.85 -9.36 11.87
C PRO A 324 -12.69 -10.41 12.96
N VAL A 325 -12.31 -9.96 14.15
CA VAL A 325 -12.20 -10.81 15.34
C VAL A 325 -12.93 -10.17 16.51
N ALA A 326 -13.34 -10.99 17.47
CA ALA A 326 -13.80 -10.54 18.77
C ALA A 326 -13.37 -11.52 19.84
N GLY A 327 -12.89 -11.07 20.99
CA GLY A 327 -12.42 -11.98 22.02
C GLY A 327 -12.50 -11.40 23.41
N GLY A 328 -12.39 -12.31 24.37
CA GLY A 328 -12.27 -12.03 25.78
C GLY A 328 -11.13 -12.84 26.36
N ALA A 329 -10.30 -12.21 27.19
CA ALA A 329 -9.17 -12.86 27.84
C ALA A 329 -9.16 -12.57 29.34
N HIS A 330 -8.67 -13.55 30.10
CA HIS A 330 -8.41 -13.46 31.53
C HIS A 330 -7.02 -12.88 31.79
N ALA A 331 -6.77 -12.46 33.03
CA ALA A 331 -5.51 -11.84 33.44
C ALA A 331 -4.29 -12.78 33.37
N ASP A 332 -4.50 -14.09 33.19
CA ASP A 332 -3.44 -15.08 32.96
C ASP A 332 -3.13 -15.31 31.46
N GLY A 333 -3.76 -14.55 30.56
CA GLY A 333 -3.59 -14.65 29.12
C GLY A 333 -4.39 -15.77 28.45
N THR A 334 -5.19 -16.53 29.20
CA THR A 334 -6.13 -17.52 28.62
C THR A 334 -7.44 -16.86 28.22
N GLY A 335 -8.15 -17.43 27.24
CA GLY A 335 -9.40 -16.82 26.78
C GLY A 335 -10.00 -17.46 25.54
N VAL A 336 -10.92 -16.74 24.90
CA VAL A 336 -11.59 -17.15 23.66
C VAL A 336 -11.49 -16.02 22.65
N LEU A 337 -11.17 -16.38 21.40
CA LEU A 337 -11.15 -15.47 20.25
C LEU A 337 -12.08 -16.01 19.16
N HIS A 338 -13.19 -15.33 18.97
CA HIS A 338 -14.04 -15.49 17.79
C HIS A 338 -13.37 -14.86 16.57
N VAL A 339 -13.26 -15.60 15.48
CA VAL A 339 -12.64 -15.13 14.23
C VAL A 339 -13.55 -15.45 13.06
N VAL A 340 -13.74 -14.53 12.12
CA VAL A 340 -14.43 -14.88 10.87
C VAL A 340 -13.70 -16.03 10.18
N ALA A 341 -14.43 -17.08 9.83
CA ALA A 341 -13.83 -18.34 9.37
C ALA A 341 -12.82 -18.13 8.23
N THR A 342 -11.55 -18.41 8.53
CA THR A 342 -10.40 -18.13 7.66
C THR A 342 -9.45 -19.31 7.69
N PRO A 343 -9.14 -19.96 6.56
CA PRO A 343 -8.20 -21.09 6.53
C PRO A 343 -6.83 -20.71 7.09
N GLY A 344 -6.20 -21.59 7.88
CA GLY A 344 -4.84 -21.43 8.41
C GLY A 344 -4.68 -20.41 9.55
N ILE A 345 -5.77 -19.81 10.03
CA ILE A 345 -5.71 -18.75 11.05
C ILE A 345 -5.39 -19.28 12.45
N ASP A 346 -5.80 -20.52 12.75
CA ASP A 346 -5.65 -21.15 14.07
C ASP A 346 -4.18 -21.32 14.43
N GLU A 347 -3.39 -21.86 13.48
CA GLU A 347 -1.95 -22.06 13.67
C GLU A 347 -1.21 -20.73 13.86
N ALA A 348 -1.62 -19.69 13.12
CA ALA A 348 -1.03 -18.36 13.23
C ALA A 348 -1.30 -17.72 14.60
N ILE A 349 -2.51 -17.87 15.14
CA ILE A 349 -2.87 -17.35 16.47
C ILE A 349 -2.20 -18.16 17.57
N ALA A 350 -2.27 -19.49 17.50
CA ALA A 350 -1.71 -20.38 18.52
C ALA A 350 -0.18 -20.22 18.68
N ALA A 351 0.51 -19.81 17.61
CA ALA A 351 1.94 -19.55 17.61
C ALA A 351 2.38 -18.43 18.57
N VAL A 352 1.52 -17.45 18.84
CA VAL A 352 1.84 -16.27 19.67
C VAL A 352 0.94 -16.13 20.90
N ALA A 353 -0.26 -16.71 20.87
CA ALA A 353 -1.23 -16.67 21.95
C ALA A 353 -1.85 -18.06 22.19
N PRO A 354 -1.06 -19.07 22.60
CA PRO A 354 -1.52 -20.45 22.78
C PRO A 354 -2.58 -20.63 23.87
N GLY A 355 -2.77 -19.62 24.75
CA GLY A 355 -3.81 -19.62 25.78
C GLY A 355 -5.21 -19.25 25.26
N LEU A 356 -5.33 -18.74 24.04
CA LEU A 356 -6.62 -18.39 23.44
C LEU A 356 -7.19 -19.57 22.65
N ALA A 357 -8.40 -20.00 23.00
CA ALA A 357 -9.19 -20.89 22.17
C ALA A 357 -9.78 -20.12 20.98
N VAL A 358 -9.50 -20.56 19.76
CA VAL A 358 -10.03 -19.94 18.54
C VAL A 358 -11.37 -20.60 18.19
N GLU A 359 -12.41 -19.79 18.02
CA GLU A 359 -13.72 -20.26 17.55
C GLU A 359 -14.10 -19.53 16.25
N HIS A 360 -14.53 -20.29 15.25
CA HIS A 360 -14.84 -19.74 13.92
C HIS A 360 -16.27 -19.25 13.86
N VAL A 361 -16.46 -18.01 13.43
CA VAL A 361 -17.76 -17.38 13.21
C VAL A 361 -18.03 -17.25 11.72
N GLN A 362 -19.23 -17.65 11.31
CA GLN A 362 -19.72 -17.45 9.95
C GLN A 362 -20.45 -16.10 9.88
N VAL A 363 -19.98 -15.22 9.00
CA VAL A 363 -20.64 -13.94 8.72
C VAL A 363 -21.18 -14.00 7.30
N PRO A 364 -22.46 -13.68 7.04
CA PRO A 364 -22.99 -13.57 5.69
C PRO A 364 -22.27 -12.47 4.92
N THR A 365 -21.33 -12.84 4.05
CA THR A 365 -20.51 -11.91 3.28
C THR A 365 -19.97 -12.54 2.01
N GLU A 366 -19.75 -11.69 1.00
CA GLU A 366 -19.00 -12.06 -0.21
C GLU A 366 -17.51 -11.74 -0.07
N LEU A 367 -17.12 -11.06 1.02
CA LEU A 367 -15.73 -10.70 1.27
C LEU A 367 -14.90 -11.93 1.60
N ARG A 368 -13.77 -12.03 0.91
CA ARG A 368 -12.76 -13.04 1.16
C ARG A 368 -11.88 -12.64 2.33
N THR A 369 -11.52 -13.58 3.18
CA THR A 369 -10.48 -13.43 4.21
C THR A 369 -9.26 -14.28 3.85
N SER A 370 -8.09 -13.93 4.38
CA SER A 370 -6.88 -14.73 4.25
C SER A 370 -5.97 -14.56 5.47
N SER A 371 -5.34 -15.66 5.89
CA SER A 371 -4.28 -15.68 6.91
C SER A 371 -2.95 -15.12 6.38
N ASP A 372 -2.78 -15.02 5.06
CA ASP A 372 -1.57 -14.44 4.45
C ASP A 372 -1.51 -12.93 4.62
N ILE A 373 -2.66 -12.29 4.88
CA ILE A 373 -2.68 -10.88 5.21
C ILE A 373 -1.84 -10.68 6.46
N ARG A 374 -0.87 -9.78 6.33
CA ARG A 374 0.14 -9.50 7.34
C ARG A 374 -0.48 -9.41 8.72
N GLY A 375 -0.14 -10.30 9.64
CA GLY A 375 -0.65 -10.18 11.01
C GLY A 375 -2.11 -10.61 11.23
N ALA A 376 -2.79 -11.22 10.25
CA ALA A 376 -4.22 -11.53 10.34
C ALA A 376 -4.53 -12.42 11.55
N GLY A 377 -5.44 -11.97 12.41
CA GLY A 377 -5.95 -12.69 13.59
C GLY A 377 -4.98 -12.68 14.78
N TRP A 378 -3.69 -12.88 14.53
CA TRP A 378 -2.71 -13.03 15.61
C TRP A 378 -2.21 -11.70 16.18
N VAL A 379 -2.24 -10.60 15.41
CA VAL A 379 -1.96 -9.26 15.95
C VAL A 379 -3.01 -8.85 16.97
N GLU A 380 -4.27 -9.12 16.66
CA GLU A 380 -5.41 -8.87 17.54
C GLU A 380 -5.35 -9.78 18.78
N ALA A 381 -4.90 -11.03 18.63
CA ALA A 381 -4.66 -11.92 19.75
C ALA A 381 -3.58 -11.39 20.71
N VAL A 382 -2.45 -10.91 20.19
CA VAL A 382 -1.39 -10.28 21.00
C VAL A 382 -1.93 -9.04 21.72
N ALA A 383 -2.69 -8.19 21.04
CA ALA A 383 -3.29 -7.00 21.65
C ALA A 383 -4.32 -7.35 22.73
N LEU A 384 -5.17 -8.35 22.51
CA LEU A 384 -6.14 -8.81 23.50
C LEU A 384 -5.46 -9.34 24.76
N VAL A 385 -4.41 -10.18 24.61
CA VAL A 385 -3.64 -10.69 25.75
C VAL A 385 -2.98 -9.54 26.49
N ALA A 386 -2.34 -8.61 25.79
CA ALA A 386 -1.71 -7.44 26.39
C ALA A 386 -2.71 -6.58 27.19
N LEU A 387 -3.89 -6.31 26.64
CA LEU A 387 -4.98 -5.61 27.34
C LEU A 387 -5.42 -6.35 28.61
N ALA A 388 -5.51 -7.68 28.57
CA ALA A 388 -5.98 -8.49 29.69
C ALA A 388 -4.95 -8.62 30.83
N THR A 389 -3.67 -8.73 30.50
CA THR A 389 -2.57 -8.80 31.48
C THR A 389 -2.17 -7.42 32.00
N GLY A 390 -2.46 -6.36 31.24
CA GLY A 390 -2.04 -4.99 31.52
C GLY A 390 -0.58 -4.70 31.16
N GLU A 391 0.10 -5.64 30.48
CA GLU A 391 1.49 -5.49 30.06
C GLU A 391 1.71 -6.10 28.67
N LEU A 392 2.60 -5.48 27.88
CA LEU A 392 3.08 -6.05 26.63
C LEU A 392 4.43 -6.71 26.87
N THR A 393 4.48 -8.03 26.73
CA THR A 393 5.74 -8.76 26.64
C THR A 393 6.32 -8.66 25.23
N ARG A 394 7.62 -8.96 25.09
CA ARG A 394 8.28 -9.13 23.80
C ARG A 394 7.45 -9.97 22.83
N VAL A 395 7.23 -9.44 21.62
CA VAL A 395 6.52 -10.12 20.55
C VAL A 395 7.52 -10.81 19.63
N GLN A 396 7.38 -12.12 19.45
CA GLN A 396 8.26 -12.91 18.59
C GLN A 396 7.50 -14.06 17.92
N PRO A 397 6.95 -13.83 16.71
CA PRO A 397 6.42 -14.91 15.88
C PRO A 397 7.48 -16.00 15.56
N PRO A 398 7.06 -17.25 15.28
CA PRO A 398 7.99 -18.30 14.90
C PRO A 398 8.78 -17.95 13.64
N GLY A 399 10.10 -18.14 13.69
CA GLY A 399 10.98 -17.90 12.53
C GLY A 399 11.23 -16.42 12.21
N SER A 400 10.73 -15.49 13.03
CA SER A 400 11.01 -14.06 12.91
C SER A 400 11.98 -13.57 14.00
N GLY A 401 12.42 -12.34 13.82
CA GLY A 401 12.98 -11.52 14.89
C GLY A 401 11.93 -11.15 15.93
N TRP A 402 12.34 -10.35 16.90
CA TRP A 402 11.48 -9.91 18.00
C TRP A 402 11.36 -8.39 18.04
N ALA A 403 10.26 -7.90 18.63
CA ALA A 403 10.06 -6.49 18.90
C ALA A 403 9.43 -6.25 20.27
N GLU A 404 9.82 -5.13 20.88
CA GLU A 404 9.20 -4.54 22.07
C GLU A 404 8.82 -3.10 21.72
N ALA A 405 7.59 -2.69 22.04
CA ALA A 405 7.11 -1.36 21.69
C ALA A 405 6.51 -0.64 22.90
N THR A 406 6.71 0.66 22.95
CA THR A 406 6.02 1.57 23.88
C THR A 406 5.37 2.68 23.07
N VAL A 407 4.11 2.99 23.41
CA VAL A 407 3.36 4.11 22.84
C VAL A 407 2.95 5.03 23.98
N ASN A 408 3.22 6.32 23.83
CA ASN A 408 2.84 7.35 24.77
C ASN A 408 2.58 8.68 24.04
N ASP A 409 2.31 9.75 24.79
CA ASP A 409 2.02 11.08 24.23
C ASP A 409 3.21 11.69 23.45
N ASP A 410 4.44 11.23 23.71
CA ASP A 410 5.66 11.71 23.04
C ASP A 410 5.95 10.97 21.72
N GLY A 411 5.36 9.78 21.51
CA GLY A 411 5.47 9.02 20.28
C GLY A 411 5.52 7.50 20.47
N ILE A 412 6.14 6.83 19.49
CA ILE A 412 6.30 5.38 19.44
C ILE A 412 7.80 5.06 19.50
N THR A 413 8.20 4.25 20.47
CA THR A 413 9.56 3.69 20.54
C THR A 413 9.50 2.19 20.37
N VAL A 414 10.33 1.64 19.49
CA VAL A 414 10.39 0.21 19.21
C VAL A 414 11.83 -0.28 19.31
N GLN A 415 12.05 -1.27 20.17
CA GLN A 415 13.28 -2.05 20.20
C GLN A 415 13.08 -3.30 19.35
N VAL A 416 14.07 -3.61 18.50
CA VAL A 416 14.00 -4.74 17.57
C VAL A 416 15.28 -5.55 17.58
N GLY A 417 15.12 -6.88 17.48
CA GLY A 417 16.23 -7.79 17.19
C GLY A 417 15.93 -8.57 15.92
N ALA A 418 16.72 -8.34 14.86
CA ALA A 418 16.51 -8.91 13.52
C ALA A 418 17.58 -9.94 13.11
N GLY A 419 18.38 -10.41 14.08
CA GLY A 419 19.63 -11.11 13.81
C GLY A 419 20.65 -10.16 13.16
N ALA A 420 21.43 -10.66 12.20
CA ALA A 420 22.41 -9.86 11.48
C ALA A 420 21.75 -8.70 10.72
N VAL A 421 22.25 -7.48 10.95
CA VAL A 421 21.80 -6.28 10.25
C VAL A 421 22.51 -6.17 8.90
N LEU A 422 21.83 -6.62 7.84
CA LEU A 422 22.35 -6.56 6.47
C LEU A 422 22.45 -5.12 5.95
N ASP A 423 21.44 -4.30 6.26
CA ASP A 423 21.39 -2.89 5.90
C ASP A 423 20.51 -2.14 6.91
N GLU A 424 21.11 -1.22 7.67
CA GLU A 424 20.42 -0.52 8.77
C GLU A 424 19.34 0.44 8.25
N VAL A 425 19.57 1.10 7.11
CA VAL A 425 18.62 2.06 6.52
C VAL A 425 17.32 1.36 6.11
N VAL A 426 17.42 0.26 5.37
CA VAL A 426 16.26 -0.54 4.95
C VAL A 426 15.57 -1.15 6.16
N LEU A 427 16.33 -1.77 7.09
CA LEU A 427 15.75 -2.35 8.30
C LEU A 427 14.95 -1.31 9.09
N ARG A 428 15.55 -0.15 9.37
CA ARG A 428 14.91 0.95 10.07
C ARG A 428 13.66 1.44 9.34
N SER A 429 13.74 1.64 8.01
CA SER A 429 12.60 2.08 7.22
C SER A 429 11.42 1.10 7.31
N TYR A 430 11.68 -0.20 7.17
CA TYR A 430 10.66 -1.23 7.25
C TYR A 430 10.04 -1.34 8.65
N CYS A 431 10.84 -1.18 9.71
CA CYS A 431 10.34 -1.09 11.08
C CYS A 431 9.45 0.15 11.30
N ILE A 432 9.85 1.33 10.80
CA ILE A 432 9.01 2.55 10.86
C ILE A 432 7.68 2.31 10.13
N GLY A 433 7.74 1.69 8.94
CA GLY A 433 6.58 1.29 8.17
C GLY A 433 5.63 0.37 8.92
N ALA A 434 6.17 -0.68 9.52
CA ALA A 434 5.42 -1.63 10.32
C ALA A 434 4.79 -0.98 11.56
N ALA A 435 5.52 -0.09 12.24
CA ALA A 435 5.02 0.66 13.38
C ALA A 435 3.85 1.57 12.97
N HIS A 436 3.98 2.31 11.86
CA HIS A 436 2.90 3.13 11.31
C HIS A 436 1.66 2.30 10.99
N MET A 437 1.81 1.13 10.35
CA MET A 437 0.68 0.23 10.09
C MET A 437 0.04 -0.25 11.39
N GLY A 438 0.83 -0.62 12.41
CA GLY A 438 0.31 -1.14 13.68
C GLY A 438 -0.50 -0.09 14.43
N TYR A 439 0.02 1.13 14.49
CA TYR A 439 -0.70 2.29 15.03
C TYR A 439 -1.97 2.58 14.24
N SER A 440 -1.87 2.61 12.91
CA SER A 440 -2.98 2.89 12.00
C SER A 440 -4.10 1.85 12.08
N LEU A 441 -3.77 0.57 12.28
CA LEU A 441 -4.73 -0.52 12.45
C LEU A 441 -5.66 -0.26 13.65
N VAL A 442 -5.10 0.19 14.77
CA VAL A 442 -5.86 0.45 16.00
C VAL A 442 -6.62 1.78 15.90
N MET A 443 -5.98 2.81 15.37
CA MET A 443 -6.48 4.19 15.47
C MET A 443 -7.44 4.59 14.37
N GLY A 444 -7.48 3.90 13.23
CA GLY A 444 -8.29 4.40 12.10
C GLY A 444 -8.76 3.37 11.09
N GLU A 445 -8.09 2.23 10.94
CA GLU A 445 -8.40 1.34 9.83
C GLU A 445 -9.71 0.58 9.97
N ALA A 446 -10.56 0.73 8.97
CA ALA A 446 -11.85 0.08 8.88
C ALA A 446 -12.41 0.11 7.46
N LEU A 447 -13.41 -0.75 7.23
CA LEU A 447 -14.24 -0.75 6.05
C LEU A 447 -15.70 -0.81 6.44
N ALA A 448 -16.50 0.10 5.91
CA ALA A 448 -17.94 0.00 6.00
C ALA A 448 -18.47 -1.10 5.07
N VAL A 449 -19.11 -2.09 5.70
CA VAL A 449 -19.78 -3.22 5.05
C VAL A 449 -21.25 -3.19 5.48
N ASP A 450 -22.17 -3.33 4.53
CA ASP A 450 -23.60 -3.33 4.85
C ASP A 450 -24.07 -4.67 5.46
N GLN A 451 -25.35 -4.73 5.84
CA GLN A 451 -25.95 -5.94 6.41
C GLN A 451 -25.99 -7.13 5.44
N GLY A 452 -25.82 -6.90 4.13
CA GLY A 452 -25.71 -7.94 3.12
C GLY A 452 -24.27 -8.44 2.94
N GLY A 453 -23.31 -7.92 3.71
CA GLY A 453 -21.90 -8.26 3.57
C GLY A 453 -21.23 -7.61 2.35
N ILE A 454 -21.83 -6.56 1.80
CA ILE A 454 -21.30 -5.83 0.65
C ILE A 454 -20.54 -4.60 1.13
N VAL A 455 -19.26 -4.54 0.77
CA VAL A 455 -18.42 -3.36 1.03
C VAL A 455 -18.98 -2.11 0.34
N LYS A 456 -19.09 -1.01 1.09
CA LYS A 456 -19.55 0.29 0.60
C LYS A 456 -18.43 1.32 0.48
N ASP A 457 -17.34 1.12 1.20
CA ASP A 457 -16.14 1.93 1.08
C ASP A 457 -15.29 1.50 -0.12
N LEU A 458 -15.38 2.29 -1.19
CA LEU A 458 -14.77 1.98 -2.48
C LEU A 458 -13.62 2.92 -2.86
N THR A 459 -13.18 3.77 -1.93
CA THR A 459 -12.10 4.74 -2.16
C THR A 459 -10.92 4.46 -1.26
N VAL A 460 -9.71 4.62 -1.76
CA VAL A 460 -8.51 4.29 -0.96
C VAL A 460 -8.38 5.11 0.34
N ARG A 461 -8.97 6.31 0.40
CA ARG A 461 -8.96 7.16 1.60
C ARG A 461 -9.97 6.78 2.66
N SER A 462 -10.96 5.94 2.34
CA SER A 462 -11.92 5.48 3.34
C SER A 462 -11.38 4.35 4.22
N PHE A 463 -10.20 3.79 3.92
CA PHE A 463 -9.61 2.71 4.69
C PHE A 463 -8.99 3.14 6.01
N GLY A 464 -8.97 4.44 6.32
CA GLY A 464 -8.50 4.92 7.63
C GLY A 464 -6.99 4.93 7.86
N VAL A 465 -6.18 4.79 6.80
CA VAL A 465 -4.71 4.87 6.93
C VAL A 465 -4.30 6.26 7.45
N VAL A 466 -3.56 6.27 8.57
CA VAL A 466 -3.13 7.51 9.25
C VAL A 466 -2.25 8.38 8.34
N ARG A 467 -2.56 9.68 8.30
CA ARG A 467 -1.90 10.68 7.43
C ARG A 467 -0.54 11.07 8.01
N ALA A 468 0.32 11.63 7.15
CA ALA A 468 1.65 12.12 7.55
C ALA A 468 1.63 13.07 8.76
N ALA A 469 0.66 14.00 8.81
CA ALA A 469 0.55 14.97 9.90
C ALA A 469 -0.01 14.40 11.20
N ASP A 470 -0.65 13.22 11.16
CA ASP A 470 -1.24 12.57 12.33
C ASP A 470 -0.41 11.35 12.78
N THR A 471 0.68 11.03 12.07
CA THR A 471 1.56 9.92 12.44
C THR A 471 2.47 10.39 13.56
N PRO A 472 2.48 9.72 14.73
CA PRO A 472 3.42 10.05 15.81
C PRO A 472 4.86 9.86 15.34
N THR A 473 5.81 10.51 16.03
CA THR A 473 7.23 10.23 15.82
C THR A 473 7.53 8.78 16.17
N ILE A 474 8.26 8.08 15.29
CA ILE A 474 8.64 6.67 15.46
C ILE A 474 10.15 6.56 15.61
N THR A 475 10.59 6.05 16.76
CA THR A 475 11.99 5.78 17.07
C THR A 475 12.22 4.27 17.03
N ILE A 476 13.21 3.83 16.24
CA ILE A 476 13.61 2.42 16.14
C ILE A 476 14.99 2.26 16.76
N GLU A 477 15.11 1.35 17.71
CA GLU A 477 16.35 0.95 18.38
C GLU A 477 16.69 -0.47 17.93
N ILE A 478 17.74 -0.61 17.12
CA ILE A 478 18.14 -1.89 16.53
C ILE A 478 19.18 -2.56 17.44
N THR A 479 18.88 -3.79 17.85
CA THR A 479 19.81 -4.67 18.56
C THR A 479 20.37 -5.70 17.58
N ASP A 480 21.71 -5.78 17.47
CA ASP A 480 22.38 -6.85 16.74
C ASP A 480 22.56 -8.05 17.66
N ASP A 481 21.74 -9.07 17.46
CA ASP A 481 21.79 -10.32 18.23
C ASP A 481 22.78 -11.34 17.63
N HIS A 482 23.52 -10.98 16.58
CA HIS A 482 24.52 -11.79 15.85
C HIS A 482 24.00 -13.14 15.29
N GLY A 483 22.68 -13.32 15.22
CA GLY A 483 22.02 -14.47 14.60
C GLY A 483 21.87 -14.34 13.08
N PRO A 484 21.27 -15.32 12.39
CA PRO A 484 20.92 -15.17 10.98
C PRO A 484 19.93 -14.02 10.79
N ALA A 485 20.05 -13.27 9.69
CA ALA A 485 19.12 -12.20 9.35
C ALA A 485 17.71 -12.77 9.13
N VAL A 486 16.71 -12.18 9.79
CA VAL A 486 15.30 -12.62 9.76
C VAL A 486 14.35 -11.44 9.60
N ASN A 487 13.11 -11.70 9.13
CA ASN A 487 12.02 -10.71 9.16
C ASN A 487 11.81 -10.22 10.60
N VAL A 488 11.69 -8.91 10.83
CA VAL A 488 11.25 -8.38 12.14
C VAL A 488 10.04 -7.47 12.03
N SER A 489 9.71 -7.01 10.81
CA SER A 489 8.63 -6.08 10.60
C SER A 489 7.32 -6.60 11.17
N ASP A 490 7.00 -7.88 11.04
CA ASP A 490 5.73 -8.45 11.54
C ASP A 490 5.65 -8.40 13.07
N ALA A 491 6.75 -8.66 13.77
CA ALA A 491 6.84 -8.47 15.21
C ALA A 491 6.61 -7.00 15.59
N VAL A 492 7.21 -6.06 14.84
CA VAL A 492 7.03 -4.61 15.06
C VAL A 492 5.57 -4.19 14.87
N PHE A 493 4.94 -4.66 13.80
CA PHE A 493 3.54 -4.37 13.49
C PHE A 493 2.62 -4.81 14.64
N ALA A 494 2.83 -6.02 15.15
CA ALA A 494 2.07 -6.56 16.27
C ALA A 494 2.36 -5.86 17.60
N ALA A 495 3.63 -5.63 17.92
CA ALA A 495 4.03 -4.96 19.16
C ALA A 495 3.46 -3.54 19.23
N VAL A 496 3.52 -2.78 18.13
CA VAL A 496 2.98 -1.41 18.10
C VAL A 496 1.46 -1.40 18.14
N ALA A 497 0.77 -2.33 17.46
CA ALA A 497 -0.69 -2.44 17.58
C ALA A 497 -1.11 -2.74 19.03
N ALA A 498 -0.46 -3.70 19.69
CA ALA A 498 -0.75 -4.05 21.08
C ALA A 498 -0.41 -2.92 22.06
N ALA A 499 0.75 -2.26 21.89
CA ALA A 499 1.15 -1.12 22.71
C ALA A 499 0.21 0.09 22.52
N THR A 500 -0.25 0.33 21.28
CA THR A 500 -1.25 1.37 20.99
C THR A 500 -2.56 1.04 21.69
N ALA A 501 -3.04 -0.20 21.56
CA ALA A 501 -4.29 -0.63 22.20
C ALA A 501 -4.24 -0.52 23.72
N LEU A 502 -3.11 -0.88 24.34
CA LEU A 502 -2.87 -0.66 25.77
C LEU A 502 -2.91 0.82 26.15
N HIS A 503 -2.18 1.66 25.40
CA HIS A 503 -2.06 3.09 25.68
C HIS A 503 -3.42 3.81 25.65
N VAL A 504 -4.27 3.49 24.67
CA VAL A 504 -5.60 4.10 24.53
C VAL A 504 -6.74 3.26 25.12
N ASN A 505 -6.43 2.13 25.78
CA ASN A 505 -7.40 1.16 26.28
C ASN A 505 -8.45 0.75 25.22
N ALA A 506 -7.99 0.41 24.02
CA ALA A 506 -8.85 0.15 22.86
C ALA A 506 -9.43 -1.27 22.87
N THR A 507 -10.68 -1.38 23.34
CA THR A 507 -11.47 -2.63 23.32
C THR A 507 -12.29 -2.83 22.03
N ALA A 508 -12.37 -1.82 21.17
CA ALA A 508 -13.02 -1.89 19.86
C ALA A 508 -12.22 -1.09 18.82
N TRP A 509 -11.90 -1.70 17.67
CA TRP A 509 -11.08 -1.12 16.61
C TRP A 509 -11.88 -0.87 15.33
N PRO A 510 -11.70 0.28 14.65
CA PRO A 510 -10.80 1.37 15.03
C PRO A 510 -11.29 2.08 16.29
N HIS A 511 -10.35 2.64 17.05
CA HIS A 511 -10.58 3.32 18.31
C HIS A 511 -10.62 4.84 18.10
N GLY A 512 -11.80 5.44 18.28
CA GLY A 512 -12.00 6.90 18.36
C GLY A 512 -12.48 7.55 17.08
#